data_AF-A0ABD5V9J0-F1
#
_entry.id   AF-A0ABD5V9J0-F1
#
_cell.length_a   1.000
_cell.length_b   1.000
_cell.length_c   1.000
_cell.angle_alpha   90.00
_cell.angle_beta   90.00
_cell.angle_gamma   90.00
#
_symmetry.space_group_name_H-M   'P 1'
#
loop_
_entity.id
_entity.type
_entity.pdbx_description
1 polymer ?
#
loop_
_entity_poly.entity_id
_entity_poly.type
_entity_poly.pdbx_seq_one_letter_code
_entity_poly.pdbx_strand_id
1 'polypeptide(L)'
;MQNGPNPWEFAATIAIVLLSAVSSLLGLLRDGHYADPTETLLRIYAQDVVLLVIGVPVLAVGLWFATRGSIRGRIVWLGSLAFMAYMWTHYDLVITYNEFFLGYIALFSLSVFTLMSGTATTDPTRRHETVHGERAILFSGGFLTVAAVGLTAMGLFDIVPALLAGELPSAIAQLGSEAAHTYVIDLGVLVFCLVISAV
;
A
#
# COMPACT_ATOMS: atom_id res chain seq x y z
N MET A 1 18.40 20.64 -13.79
CA MET A 1 17.21 20.10 -14.50
C MET A 1 16.49 19.20 -13.51
N GLN A 2 15.25 19.56 -13.14
CA GLN A 2 14.43 18.80 -12.19
C GLN A 2 13.97 17.52 -12.89
N ASN A 3 14.51 16.36 -12.51
CA ASN A 3 14.05 15.11 -13.09
C ASN A 3 12.74 14.74 -12.38
N GLY A 4 11.61 15.13 -13.00
CA GLY A 4 10.29 14.57 -12.70
C GLY A 4 10.27 13.06 -13.00
N PRO A 5 9.11 12.40 -12.85
CA PRO A 5 8.96 11.01 -13.26
C PRO A 5 9.38 10.82 -14.72
N ASN A 6 10.10 9.73 -15.02
CA ASN A 6 10.47 9.40 -16.39
C ASN A 6 9.22 9.05 -17.23
N PRO A 7 9.27 9.10 -18.58
CA PRO A 7 8.10 8.85 -19.42
C PRO A 7 7.41 7.51 -19.15
N TRP A 8 8.20 6.48 -18.84
CA TRP A 8 7.65 5.17 -18.51
C TRP A 8 7.03 5.14 -17.11
N GLU A 9 7.60 5.82 -16.11
CA GLU A 9 7.06 5.89 -14.74
C GLU A 9 5.71 6.63 -14.76
N PHE A 10 5.62 7.67 -15.58
CA PHE A 10 4.38 8.38 -15.84
C PHE A 10 3.35 7.45 -16.48
N ALA A 11 3.69 6.78 -17.59
CA ALA A 11 2.78 5.85 -18.27
C ALA A 11 2.32 4.70 -17.35
N ALA A 12 3.24 4.13 -16.57
CA ALA A 12 2.96 3.11 -15.58
C ALA A 12 2.01 3.62 -14.48
N THR A 13 2.24 4.82 -13.95
CA THR A 13 1.35 5.42 -12.95
C THR A 13 -0.05 5.66 -13.51
N ILE A 14 -0.17 6.12 -14.76
CA ILE A 14 -1.47 6.28 -15.42
C ILE A 14 -2.16 4.92 -15.58
N ALA A 15 -1.42 3.88 -16.00
CA ALA A 15 -1.96 2.54 -16.09
C ALA A 15 -2.44 2.02 -14.72
N ILE A 16 -1.68 2.26 -13.65
CA ILE A 16 -2.10 1.92 -12.27
C ILE A 16 -3.40 2.64 -11.93
N VAL A 17 -3.46 3.98 -12.08
CA VAL A 17 -4.66 4.77 -11.79
C VAL A 17 -5.90 4.23 -12.51
N LEU A 18 -5.78 3.96 -13.82
CA LEU A 18 -6.90 3.47 -14.62
C LEU A 18 -7.31 2.05 -14.23
N LEU A 19 -6.35 1.13 -14.12
CA LEU A 19 -6.63 -0.26 -13.75
C LEU A 19 -7.19 -0.37 -12.33
N SER A 20 -6.69 0.44 -11.39
CA SER A 20 -7.21 0.52 -10.02
C SER A 20 -8.67 1.00 -10.01
N ALA A 21 -8.98 2.05 -10.78
CA ALA A 21 -10.35 2.54 -10.88
C ALA A 21 -11.27 1.50 -11.54
N VAL A 22 -10.82 0.84 -12.62
CA VAL A 22 -11.58 -0.24 -13.28
C VAL A 22 -11.81 -1.40 -12.30
N SER A 23 -10.79 -1.83 -11.58
CA SER A 23 -10.89 -2.89 -10.57
C SER A 23 -11.96 -2.58 -9.53
N SER A 24 -11.87 -1.41 -8.88
CA SER A 24 -12.82 -1.04 -7.82
C SER A 24 -14.22 -0.78 -8.36
N LEU A 25 -14.37 -0.28 -9.58
CA LEU A 25 -15.67 -0.14 -10.22
C LEU A 25 -16.28 -1.49 -10.59
N LEU A 26 -15.48 -2.46 -11.06
CA LEU A 26 -15.95 -3.82 -11.28
C LEU A 26 -16.38 -4.47 -9.96
N GLY A 27 -15.58 -4.33 -8.89
CA GLY A 27 -15.95 -4.80 -7.56
C GLY A 27 -17.28 -4.23 -7.08
N LEU A 28 -17.48 -2.92 -7.18
CA LEU A 28 -18.66 -2.23 -6.63
C LEU A 28 -19.92 -2.33 -7.50
N LEU A 29 -19.79 -2.45 -8.82
CA LEU A 29 -20.92 -2.34 -9.75
C LEU A 29 -21.29 -3.65 -10.43
N ARG A 30 -20.37 -4.63 -10.53
CA ARG A 30 -20.65 -5.91 -11.18
C ARG A 30 -21.07 -6.92 -10.13
N ASP A 31 -22.34 -7.31 -10.18
CA ASP A 31 -22.88 -8.37 -9.34
C ASP A 31 -22.08 -9.67 -9.51
N GLY A 32 -21.69 -10.27 -8.37
CA GLY A 32 -20.93 -11.52 -8.34
C GLY A 32 -19.47 -11.42 -8.81
N HIS A 33 -18.89 -10.22 -8.91
CA HIS A 33 -17.46 -10.05 -9.22
C HIS A 33 -16.55 -10.68 -8.15
N TYR A 34 -16.90 -10.50 -6.88
CA TYR A 34 -16.28 -11.20 -5.76
C TYR A 34 -17.11 -12.42 -5.40
N ALA A 35 -16.46 -13.59 -5.41
CA ALA A 35 -17.06 -14.86 -5.01
C ALA A 35 -16.89 -15.15 -3.51
N ASP A 36 -16.37 -14.17 -2.76
CA ASP A 36 -16.06 -14.29 -1.34
C ASP A 36 -17.32 -14.36 -0.45
N PRO A 37 -17.23 -14.96 0.75
CA PRO A 37 -18.35 -15.01 1.68
C PRO A 37 -18.89 -13.62 2.03
N THR A 38 -20.21 -13.52 2.30
CA THR A 38 -20.89 -12.24 2.56
C THR A 38 -20.27 -11.43 3.70
N GLU A 39 -19.71 -12.11 4.71
CA GLU A 39 -19.02 -11.48 5.84
C GLU A 39 -17.74 -10.73 5.41
N THR A 40 -17.07 -11.21 4.36
CA THR A 40 -15.86 -10.62 3.79
C THR A 40 -16.16 -9.55 2.75
N LEU A 41 -17.27 -9.68 2.01
CA LEU A 41 -17.66 -8.75 0.94
C LEU A 41 -17.76 -7.30 1.42
N LEU A 42 -18.34 -7.06 2.60
CA LEU A 42 -18.43 -5.70 3.14
C LEU A 42 -17.05 -5.06 3.31
N ARG A 43 -16.05 -5.83 3.75
CA ARG A 43 -14.67 -5.37 3.92
C ARG A 43 -14.03 -5.06 2.58
N ILE A 44 -14.18 -5.95 1.60
CA ILE A 44 -13.63 -5.77 0.24
C ILE A 44 -14.25 -4.52 -0.40
N TYR A 45 -15.57 -4.35 -0.32
CA TYR A 45 -16.24 -3.15 -0.85
C TYR A 45 -15.81 -1.87 -0.15
N ALA A 46 -15.67 -1.89 1.19
CA ALA A 46 -15.14 -0.73 1.91
C ALA A 46 -13.71 -0.39 1.43
N GLN A 47 -12.89 -1.41 1.18
CA GLN A 47 -11.54 -1.26 0.66
C GLN A 47 -11.52 -0.67 -0.76
N ASP A 48 -12.40 -1.14 -1.66
CA ASP A 48 -12.58 -0.57 -3.01
C ASP A 48 -13.00 0.90 -2.97
N VAL A 49 -13.93 1.26 -2.08
CA VAL A 49 -14.36 2.67 -1.93
C VAL A 49 -13.19 3.53 -1.46
N VAL A 50 -12.44 3.08 -0.45
CA VAL A 50 -11.26 3.80 0.06
C VAL A 50 -10.20 3.95 -1.04
N LEU A 51 -9.94 2.89 -1.79
CA LEU A 51 -9.00 2.91 -2.89
C LEU A 51 -9.43 3.90 -3.98
N LEU A 52 -10.71 3.91 -4.37
CA LEU A 52 -11.26 4.77 -5.41
C LEU A 52 -11.33 6.25 -5.00
N VAL A 53 -11.71 6.53 -3.75
CA VAL A 53 -11.94 7.91 -3.25
C VAL A 53 -10.68 8.54 -2.69
N ILE A 54 -9.74 7.74 -2.16
CA ILE A 54 -8.53 8.24 -1.51
C ILE A 54 -7.29 7.80 -2.26
N GLY A 55 -7.10 6.48 -2.45
CA GLY A 55 -5.89 5.93 -3.03
C GLY A 55 -5.58 6.49 -4.44
N VAL A 56 -6.54 6.35 -5.35
CA VAL A 56 -6.42 6.77 -6.75
C VAL A 56 -6.22 8.30 -6.86
N PRO A 57 -7.03 9.16 -6.19
CA PRO A 57 -6.83 10.60 -6.23
C PRO A 57 -5.48 11.05 -5.65
N VAL A 58 -5.05 10.45 -4.53
CA VAL A 58 -3.75 10.79 -3.92
C VAL A 58 -2.60 10.43 -4.87
N LEU A 59 -2.65 9.26 -5.53
CA LEU A 59 -1.65 8.87 -6.53
C LEU A 59 -1.61 9.83 -7.71
N ALA A 60 -2.79 10.19 -8.26
CA ALA A 60 -2.90 11.10 -9.40
C ALA A 60 -2.41 12.53 -9.06
N VAL A 61 -2.82 13.07 -7.91
CA VAL A 61 -2.40 14.39 -7.43
C VAL A 61 -0.90 14.40 -7.10
N GLY A 62 -0.40 13.34 -6.47
CA GLY A 62 1.03 13.14 -6.21
C GLY A 62 1.84 13.18 -7.50
N LEU A 63 1.45 12.38 -8.51
CA LEU A 63 2.10 12.36 -9.82
C LEU A 63 2.07 13.73 -10.50
N TRP A 64 0.93 14.42 -10.45
CA TRP A 64 0.78 15.76 -11.04
C TRP A 64 1.74 16.79 -10.41
N PHE A 65 1.87 16.80 -9.10
CA PHE A 65 2.86 17.67 -8.45
C PHE A 65 4.31 17.19 -8.69
N ALA A 66 4.56 15.88 -8.76
CA ALA A 66 5.87 15.33 -9.03
C ALA A 66 6.38 15.70 -10.45
N THR A 67 5.50 15.68 -11.45
CA THR A 67 5.81 16.10 -12.83
C THR A 67 6.09 17.60 -12.93
N ARG A 68 5.55 18.41 -12.02
CA ARG A 68 5.86 19.85 -11.87
C ARG A 68 7.13 20.13 -11.06
N GLY A 69 7.91 19.09 -10.72
CA GLY A 69 9.15 19.23 -9.96
C GLY A 69 8.96 19.45 -8.46
N SER A 70 7.75 19.29 -7.91
CA SER A 70 7.50 19.42 -6.47
C SER A 70 8.10 18.25 -5.70
N ILE A 71 8.95 18.57 -4.73
CA ILE A 71 9.57 17.56 -3.83
C ILE A 71 8.51 16.89 -2.96
N ARG A 72 7.60 17.68 -2.37
CA ARG A 72 6.47 17.14 -1.59
C ARG A 72 5.56 16.27 -2.47
N GLY A 73 5.29 16.71 -3.70
CA GLY A 73 4.53 15.92 -4.68
C GLY A 73 5.18 14.57 -4.97
N ARG A 74 6.50 14.54 -5.13
CA ARG A 74 7.25 13.30 -5.34
C ARG A 74 7.24 12.38 -4.12
N ILE A 75 7.31 12.91 -2.90
CA ILE A 75 7.16 12.12 -1.67
C ILE A 75 5.76 11.50 -1.61
N VAL A 76 4.71 12.30 -1.86
CA VAL A 76 3.32 11.81 -1.88
C VAL A 76 3.13 10.74 -2.96
N TRP A 77 3.68 10.97 -4.16
CA TRP A 77 3.63 9.99 -5.26
C TRP A 77 4.30 8.66 -4.89
N LEU A 78 5.53 8.68 -4.39
CA LEU A 78 6.24 7.47 -3.97
C LEU A 78 5.52 6.77 -2.80
N GLY A 79 5.05 7.51 -1.80
CA GLY A 79 4.26 6.96 -0.70
C GLY A 79 2.97 6.31 -1.17
N SER A 80 2.27 6.94 -2.13
CA SER A 80 1.06 6.37 -2.72
C SER A 80 1.32 5.14 -3.57
N LEU A 81 2.47 5.04 -4.27
CA LEU A 81 2.88 3.82 -4.98
C LEU A 81 3.18 2.68 -4.00
N ALA A 82 3.80 2.96 -2.86
CA ALA A 82 4.01 1.97 -1.80
C ALA A 82 2.68 1.49 -1.21
N PHE A 83 1.74 2.41 -0.97
CA PHE A 83 0.37 2.07 -0.57
C PHE A 83 -0.33 1.18 -1.61
N MET A 84 -0.24 1.52 -2.90
CA MET A 84 -0.81 0.71 -3.97
C MET A 84 -0.20 -0.69 -4.00
N ALA A 85 1.13 -0.81 -3.92
CA ALA A 85 1.80 -2.11 -3.88
C ALA A 85 1.29 -2.97 -2.72
N TYR A 86 1.17 -2.40 -1.52
CA TYR A 86 0.60 -3.09 -0.36
C TYR A 86 -0.84 -3.56 -0.62
N MET A 87 -1.70 -2.66 -1.11
CA MET A 87 -3.11 -2.95 -1.36
C MET A 87 -3.29 -4.05 -2.41
N TRP A 88 -2.57 -3.99 -3.52
CA TRP A 88 -2.65 -4.99 -4.59
C TRP A 88 -2.06 -6.34 -4.16
N THR A 89 -1.02 -6.35 -3.32
CA THR A 89 -0.52 -7.59 -2.71
C THR A 89 -1.61 -8.26 -1.88
N HIS A 90 -2.34 -7.47 -1.08
CA HIS A 90 -3.44 -8.00 -0.30
C HIS A 90 -4.53 -8.60 -1.21
N TYR A 91 -4.91 -7.92 -2.28
CA TYR A 91 -5.88 -8.44 -3.25
C TYR A 91 -5.40 -9.75 -3.90
N ASP A 92 -4.14 -9.82 -4.32
CA ASP A 92 -3.55 -11.00 -4.96
C ASP A 92 -3.53 -12.24 -4.05
N LEU A 93 -3.40 -12.04 -2.73
CA LEU A 93 -3.33 -13.13 -1.76
C LEU A 93 -4.68 -13.49 -1.14
N VAL A 94 -5.60 -12.54 -1.06
CA VAL A 94 -6.81 -12.63 -0.23
C VAL A 94 -8.09 -12.81 -1.02
N ILE A 95 -8.18 -12.25 -2.22
CA ILE A 95 -9.42 -12.29 -2.98
C ILE A 95 -9.53 -13.62 -3.72
N THR A 96 -10.72 -14.23 -3.63
CA THR A 96 -11.03 -15.43 -4.40
C THR A 96 -10.85 -15.17 -5.90
N TYR A 97 -10.24 -16.14 -6.60
CA TYR A 97 -9.94 -16.04 -8.03
C TYR A 97 -11.15 -15.56 -8.85
N ASN A 98 -10.91 -14.56 -9.71
CA ASN A 98 -11.91 -14.01 -10.62
C ASN A 98 -11.27 -13.63 -11.97
N GLU A 99 -12.10 -13.22 -12.93
CA GLU A 99 -11.68 -12.87 -14.30
C GLU A 99 -10.64 -11.74 -14.34
N PHE A 100 -10.59 -10.88 -13.32
CA PHE A 100 -9.65 -9.76 -13.23
C PHE A 100 -8.33 -10.12 -12.55
N PHE A 101 -8.10 -11.39 -12.21
CA PHE A 101 -6.91 -11.84 -11.48
C PHE A 101 -5.58 -11.36 -12.10
N LEU A 102 -5.43 -11.46 -13.42
CA LEU A 102 -4.25 -10.95 -14.12
C LEU A 102 -4.08 -9.43 -14.00
N GLY A 103 -5.19 -8.70 -13.83
CA GLY A 103 -5.21 -7.26 -13.57
C GLY A 103 -4.63 -6.91 -12.20
N TYR A 104 -4.94 -7.68 -11.16
CA TYR A 104 -4.37 -7.49 -9.82
C TYR A 104 -2.84 -7.72 -9.83
N ILE A 105 -2.37 -8.81 -10.47
CA ILE A 105 -0.93 -9.10 -10.62
C ILE A 105 -0.22 -7.97 -11.37
N ALA A 106 -0.84 -7.47 -12.46
CA ALA A 106 -0.29 -6.36 -13.22
C ALA A 106 -0.19 -5.11 -12.35
N LEU A 107 -1.25 -4.78 -11.62
CA LEU A 107 -1.29 -3.64 -10.69
C LEU A 107 -0.22 -3.72 -9.61
N PHE A 108 -0.06 -4.88 -8.99
CA PHE A 108 1.01 -5.13 -8.01
C PHE A 108 2.39 -4.91 -8.64
N SER A 109 2.66 -5.59 -9.76
CA SER A 109 3.95 -5.52 -10.45
C SER A 109 4.28 -4.09 -10.89
N LEU A 110 3.36 -3.41 -11.57
CA LEU A 110 3.51 -2.01 -11.99
C LEU A 110 3.79 -1.11 -10.79
N SER A 111 3.08 -1.27 -9.67
CA SER A 111 3.26 -0.46 -8.47
C SER A 111 4.66 -0.65 -7.88
N VAL A 112 5.12 -1.90 -7.73
CA VAL A 112 6.45 -2.21 -7.19
C VAL A 112 7.56 -1.71 -8.10
N PHE A 113 7.52 -1.99 -9.39
CA PHE A 113 8.58 -1.56 -10.32
C PHE A 113 8.63 -0.04 -10.49
N THR A 114 7.48 0.62 -10.52
CA THR A 114 7.42 2.10 -10.58
C THR A 114 7.96 2.71 -9.28
N LEU A 115 7.63 2.13 -8.13
CA LEU A 115 8.18 2.55 -6.85
C LEU A 115 9.71 2.40 -6.81
N MET A 116 10.22 1.22 -7.19
CA MET A 116 11.67 0.94 -7.21
C MET A 116 12.44 1.89 -8.12
N SER A 117 11.93 2.18 -9.31
CA SER A 117 12.57 3.17 -10.19
C SER A 117 12.44 4.59 -9.67
N GLY A 118 11.26 4.94 -9.17
CA GLY A 118 10.99 6.27 -8.63
C GLY A 118 11.89 6.58 -7.43
N THR A 119 12.19 5.59 -6.58
CA THR A 119 13.15 5.72 -5.47
C THR A 119 14.59 5.72 -5.97
N ALA A 120 14.98 4.81 -6.88
CA ALA A 120 16.34 4.76 -7.43
C ALA A 120 16.77 6.03 -8.18
N THR A 121 15.82 6.72 -8.83
CA THR A 121 16.06 7.99 -9.53
C THR A 121 15.93 9.22 -8.62
N THR A 122 15.60 9.02 -7.33
CA THR A 122 15.51 10.10 -6.36
C THR A 122 16.89 10.39 -5.77
N ASP A 123 17.52 11.49 -6.21
CA ASP A 123 18.79 11.97 -5.64
C ASP A 123 18.61 12.38 -4.16
N PRO A 124 19.27 11.70 -3.19
CA PRO A 124 19.13 11.97 -1.77
C PRO A 124 19.77 13.30 -1.35
N THR A 125 20.88 13.67 -1.98
CA THR A 125 21.74 14.77 -1.52
C THR A 125 21.15 16.15 -1.79
N ARG A 126 20.45 16.33 -2.92
CA ARG A 126 19.77 17.59 -3.26
C ARG A 126 18.44 17.84 -2.54
N ARG A 127 17.84 16.81 -1.92
CA ARG A 127 16.48 16.89 -1.34
C ARG A 127 16.46 17.05 0.18
N HIS A 128 17.56 16.73 0.86
CA HIS A 128 17.75 17.07 2.27
C HIS A 128 17.70 18.59 2.52
N GLU A 129 18.13 19.40 1.55
CA GLU A 129 18.14 20.87 1.66
C GLU A 129 16.74 21.51 1.61
N THR A 130 15.65 20.76 1.37
CA THR A 130 14.30 21.32 1.19
C THR A 130 13.27 20.78 2.17
N VAL A 131 13.56 19.65 2.85
CA VAL A 131 12.82 19.24 4.05
C VAL A 131 13.41 20.01 5.23
N HIS A 132 13.19 21.33 5.24
CA HIS A 132 13.65 22.22 6.30
C HIS A 132 12.81 22.01 7.56
N GLY A 133 13.34 21.19 8.46
CA GLY A 133 12.88 21.10 9.84
C GLY A 133 13.35 19.82 10.48
N GLU A 134 14.31 19.92 11.39
CA GLU A 134 14.68 18.85 12.33
C GLU A 134 13.42 18.22 12.97
N ARG A 135 12.39 19.05 13.22
CA ARG A 135 11.06 18.62 13.67
C ARG A 135 10.29 17.73 12.69
N ALA A 136 10.38 17.96 11.37
CA ALA A 136 9.68 17.14 10.39
C ALA A 136 10.32 15.76 10.26
N ILE A 137 11.65 15.69 10.39
CA ILE A 137 12.41 14.43 10.42
C ILE A 137 12.10 13.67 11.71
N LEU A 138 12.19 14.33 12.87
CA LEU A 138 11.85 13.74 14.17
C LEU A 138 10.39 13.28 14.25
N PHE A 139 9.45 14.05 13.68
CA PHE A 139 8.05 13.67 13.63
C PHE A 139 7.82 12.47 12.70
N SER A 140 8.45 12.46 11.52
CA SER A 140 8.30 11.34 10.57
C SER A 140 8.91 10.07 11.15
N GLY A 141 10.15 10.12 11.66
CA GLY A 141 10.80 9.00 12.32
C GLY A 141 10.02 8.52 13.56
N GLY A 142 9.53 9.44 14.39
CA GLY A 142 8.69 9.13 15.54
C GLY A 142 7.36 8.48 15.15
N PHE A 143 6.67 9.01 14.13
CA PHE A 143 5.43 8.42 13.62
C PHE A 143 5.65 7.02 13.06
N LEU A 144 6.68 6.82 12.24
CA LEU A 144 7.04 5.51 11.68
C LEU A 144 7.42 4.51 12.77
N THR A 145 8.14 4.97 13.81
CA THR A 145 8.48 4.14 14.97
C THR A 145 7.23 3.72 15.74
N VAL A 146 6.32 4.66 16.03
CA VAL A 146 5.05 4.36 16.71
C VAL A 146 4.20 3.41 15.87
N ALA A 147 4.12 3.61 14.55
CA ALA A 147 3.41 2.71 13.66
C ALA A 147 4.03 1.30 13.66
N ALA A 148 5.36 1.18 13.58
CA ALA A 148 6.05 -0.10 13.64
C ALA A 148 5.80 -0.83 14.97
N VAL A 149 5.93 -0.12 16.09
CA VAL A 149 5.67 -0.67 17.43
C VAL A 149 4.21 -1.07 17.57
N GLY A 150 3.28 -0.22 17.11
CA GLY A 150 1.84 -0.49 17.17
C GLY A 150 1.44 -1.72 16.37
N LEU A 151 1.89 -1.84 15.12
CA LEU A 151 1.63 -3.01 14.27
C LEU A 151 2.25 -4.28 14.86
N THR A 152 3.49 -4.20 15.33
CA THR A 152 4.18 -5.33 15.98
C THR A 152 3.43 -5.77 17.22
N ALA A 153 3.07 -4.83 18.09
CA ALA A 153 2.31 -5.11 19.30
C ALA A 153 0.96 -5.73 18.96
N MET A 154 0.19 -5.15 18.03
CA MET A 154 -1.13 -5.66 17.65
C MET A 154 -1.05 -7.11 17.15
N GLY A 155 -0.08 -7.42 16.27
CA GLY A 155 0.11 -8.78 15.78
C GLY A 155 0.56 -9.75 16.88
N LEU A 156 1.55 -9.36 17.69
CA LEU A 156 2.05 -10.23 18.76
C LEU A 156 1.03 -10.44 19.89
N PHE A 157 0.19 -9.44 20.20
CA PHE A 157 -0.86 -9.58 21.21
C PHE A 157 -1.97 -10.52 20.79
N ASP A 158 -2.20 -10.73 19.49
CA ASP A 158 -3.13 -11.77 19.03
C ASP A 158 -2.44 -13.13 18.91
N ILE A 159 -1.24 -13.18 18.34
CA ILE A 159 -0.54 -14.44 18.03
C ILE A 159 0.02 -15.13 19.28
N VAL A 160 0.68 -14.40 20.19
CA VAL A 160 1.39 -15.01 21.32
C VAL A 160 0.44 -15.68 22.30
N PRO A 161 -0.67 -15.06 22.75
CA PRO A 161 -1.62 -15.74 23.64
C PRO A 161 -2.26 -16.96 22.98
N ALA A 162 -2.66 -16.88 21.71
CA ALA A 162 -3.22 -18.01 20.98
C ALA A 162 -2.23 -19.16 20.86
N LEU A 163 -0.95 -18.86 20.58
CA LEU A 163 0.12 -19.85 20.53
C LEU A 163 0.31 -20.57 21.88
N LEU A 164 0.27 -19.81 22.99
CA LEU A 164 0.40 -20.38 24.34
C LEU A 164 -0.82 -21.22 24.75
N ALA A 165 -2.01 -20.85 24.28
CA ALA A 165 -3.25 -21.59 24.52
C ALA A 165 -3.41 -22.83 23.61
N GLY A 166 -2.61 -22.94 22.54
CA GLY A 166 -2.79 -23.98 21.51
C GLY A 166 -4.02 -23.73 20.63
N GLU A 167 -4.47 -22.48 20.55
CA GLU A 167 -5.65 -22.05 19.80
C GLU A 167 -5.23 -21.26 18.54
N LEU A 168 -6.18 -20.99 17.65
CA LEU A 168 -5.97 -20.09 16.52
C LEU A 168 -6.01 -18.62 17.00
N PRO A 169 -5.14 -17.74 16.48
CA PRO A 169 -5.25 -16.30 16.69
C PRO A 169 -6.66 -15.80 16.39
N SER A 170 -7.16 -14.84 17.18
CA SER A 170 -8.56 -14.39 17.08
C SER A 170 -8.87 -13.83 15.70
N ALA A 171 -7.90 -13.18 15.06
CA ALA A 171 -8.04 -12.69 13.69
C ALA A 171 -8.23 -13.85 12.70
N ILE A 172 -7.51 -14.97 12.84
CA ILE A 172 -7.68 -16.14 11.97
C ILE A 172 -9.00 -16.84 12.24
N ALA A 173 -9.40 -16.93 13.51
CA ALA A 173 -10.68 -17.52 13.90
C ALA A 173 -11.88 -16.75 13.33
N GLN A 174 -11.78 -15.42 13.22
CA GLN A 174 -12.87 -14.56 12.73
C GLN A 174 -12.80 -14.29 11.22
N LEU A 175 -11.60 -14.17 10.66
CA LEU A 175 -11.39 -13.69 9.27
C LEU A 175 -10.84 -14.80 8.35
N GLY A 176 -10.62 -16.00 8.88
CA GLY A 176 -10.10 -17.14 8.15
C GLY A 176 -8.60 -17.08 7.89
N SER A 177 -8.13 -17.88 6.92
CA SER A 177 -6.73 -17.95 6.48
C SER A 177 -6.16 -16.61 6.02
N GLU A 178 -7.02 -15.67 5.64
CA GLU A 178 -6.62 -14.36 5.12
C GLU A 178 -5.97 -13.44 6.15
N ALA A 179 -6.33 -13.61 7.43
CA ALA A 179 -5.62 -12.93 8.51
C ALA A 179 -4.17 -13.40 8.62
N ALA A 180 -3.88 -14.67 8.31
CA ALA A 180 -2.51 -15.18 8.34
C ALA A 180 -1.64 -14.52 7.26
N HIS A 181 -2.18 -14.32 6.04
CA HIS A 181 -1.50 -13.59 4.98
C HIS A 181 -1.18 -12.15 5.39
N THR A 182 -2.12 -11.49 6.06
CA THR A 182 -1.95 -10.12 6.57
C THR A 182 -0.84 -10.06 7.62
N TYR A 183 -0.79 -11.01 8.57
CA TYR A 183 0.30 -11.08 9.54
C TYR A 183 1.68 -11.22 8.91
N VAL A 184 1.80 -12.03 7.85
CA VAL A 184 3.07 -12.21 7.14
C VAL A 184 3.53 -10.91 6.49
N ILE A 185 2.63 -10.18 5.83
CA ILE A 185 2.98 -8.91 5.20
C ILE A 185 3.30 -7.84 6.24
N ASP A 186 2.43 -7.67 7.23
CA ASP A 186 2.53 -6.58 8.20
C ASP A 186 3.78 -6.77 9.09
N LEU A 187 3.96 -7.95 9.69
CA LEU A 187 5.10 -8.21 10.58
C LEU A 187 6.38 -8.53 9.81
N GLY A 188 6.28 -9.25 8.69
CA GLY A 188 7.44 -9.75 7.94
C GLY A 188 8.05 -8.73 6.98
N VAL A 189 7.28 -7.75 6.52
CA VAL A 189 7.76 -6.76 5.54
C VAL A 189 7.52 -5.34 6.04
N LEU A 190 6.27 -4.98 6.35
CA LEU A 190 5.91 -3.59 6.62
C LEU A 190 6.61 -3.04 7.86
N VAL A 191 6.62 -3.78 8.96
CA VAL A 191 7.33 -3.40 10.20
C VAL A 191 8.82 -3.16 9.93
N PHE A 192 9.49 -4.04 9.18
CA PHE A 192 10.91 -3.87 8.86
C PHE A 192 11.15 -2.63 8.00
N CYS A 193 10.31 -2.38 7.00
CA CYS A 193 10.38 -1.17 6.19
C CYS A 193 10.19 0.10 7.03
N LEU A 194 9.24 0.09 7.98
CA LEU A 194 8.98 1.21 8.88
C LEU A 194 10.17 1.46 9.83
N VAL A 195 10.75 0.40 10.41
CA VAL A 195 11.91 0.50 11.30
C VAL A 195 13.14 1.04 10.57
N ILE A 196 13.44 0.51 9.37
CA ILE A 196 14.57 0.97 8.55
C ILE A 196 14.38 2.43 8.14
N SER A 197 13.15 2.83 7.82
CA SER A 197 12.85 4.21 7.39
C SER A 197 12.80 5.22 8.54
N ALA A 198 12.71 4.76 9.79
CA ALA A 198 12.64 5.61 10.98
C ALA A 198 14.02 6.11 11.46
N VAL A 199 15.10 5.47 11.01
CA VAL A 199 16.51 5.74 11.37
C VAL A 199 17.17 6.59 10.28
#